data_AF-A0AAJ2H4C8-F1
#
_entry.id   AF-A0AAJ2H4C8-F1
#
_cell.length_a   1.000
_cell.length_b   1.000
_cell.length_c   1.000
_cell.angle_alpha   90.00
_cell.angle_beta   90.00
_cell.angle_gamma   90.00
#
_symmetry.space_group_name_H-M   'P 1'
#
loop_
_entity.id
_entity.type
_entity.pdbx_description
1 polymer ?
#
loop_
_entity_poly.entity_id
_entity_poly.type
_entity_poly.pdbx_seq_one_letter_code
_entity_poly.pdbx_strand_id
1 'polypeptide(L)' 'MNPRNFESFESAGQAVLKFLHQRLGFDLWMITRTEGDDWIVLQSEDHGYGVKAGQVFRWADSFCSHMVKGDAPT' A
#
# COMPACT_ATOMS: atom_id res chain seq x y z
N MET A 1 -6.97 -5.23 23.28
CA MET A 1 -6.39 -5.85 22.06
C MET A 1 -5.14 -6.60 22.50
N ASN A 2 -5.08 -7.92 22.30
CA ASN A 2 -3.85 -8.67 22.56
C ASN A 2 -2.80 -8.29 21.50
N PRO A 3 -1.55 -8.01 21.88
CA PRO A 3 -0.49 -7.80 20.90
C PRO A 3 -0.32 -9.10 20.10
N ARG A 4 -0.57 -9.02 18.79
CA ARG A 4 -0.18 -10.08 17.87
C ARG A 4 1.31 -9.93 17.65
N ASN A 5 2.10 -10.91 18.10
CA ASN A 5 3.50 -10.97 17.75
C ASN A 5 3.62 -11.47 16.31
N PHE A 6 4.37 -10.72 15.51
CA PHE A 6 4.72 -11.08 14.15
C PHE A 6 6.22 -11.36 14.10
N GLU A 7 6.62 -12.38 13.34
CA GLU A 7 8.01 -12.80 13.25
C GLU A 7 8.83 -11.90 12.30
N SER A 8 8.15 -11.10 11.48
CA SER A 8 8.79 -10.23 10.48
C SER A 8 7.90 -9.03 10.11
N PHE A 9 8.52 -8.01 9.52
CA PHE A 9 7.79 -6.90 8.90
C PHE A 9 6.83 -7.38 7.79
N GLU A 10 7.22 -8.40 7.03
CA GLU A 10 6.39 -8.99 5.99
C GLU A 10 5.11 -9.61 6.55
N SER A 11 5.23 -10.47 7.57
CA SER A 11 4.07 -11.12 8.20
C SER A 11 3.14 -10.10 8.88
N ALA A 12 3.69 -9.07 9.51
CA ALA A 12 2.92 -7.97 10.08
C ALA A 12 2.16 -7.18 9.01
N GLY A 13 2.85 -6.80 7.93
CA GLY A 13 2.28 -6.03 6.84
C GLY A 13 1.14 -6.78 6.15
N GLN A 14 1.33 -8.04 5.80
CA GLN A 14 0.29 -8.88 5.19
C GLN A 14 -0.95 -8.97 6.07
N ALA A 15 -0.77 -9.13 7.39
CA ALA A 15 -1.90 -9.19 8.32
C ALA A 15 -2.67 -7.87 8.39
N VAL A 16 -1.97 -6.74 8.35
CA VAL A 16 -2.59 -5.41 8.33
C VAL A 16 -3.35 -5.18 7.02
N LEU A 17 -2.76 -5.48 5.86
CA LEU A 17 -3.43 -5.29 4.57
C LEU A 17 -4.70 -6.13 4.45
N LYS A 18 -4.65 -7.41 4.85
CA LYS A 18 -5.84 -8.28 4.92
C LYS A 18 -6.92 -7.73 5.85
N PHE A 19 -6.51 -7.23 7.02
CA PHE A 19 -7.45 -6.61 7.96
C PHE A 19 -8.13 -5.38 7.36
N LEU A 20 -7.37 -4.51 6.67
CA LEU A 20 -7.92 -3.31 6.03
C LEU A 20 -8.87 -3.65 4.89
N HIS A 21 -8.53 -4.64 4.05
CA HIS A 21 -9.44 -5.15 3.03
C HIS A 21 -10.74 -5.67 3.64
N GLN A 22 -10.67 -6.52 4.67
CA GLN A 22 -11.86 -7.03 5.36
C GLN A 22 -12.70 -5.93 6.02
N ARG A 23 -12.07 -4.87 6.53
CA ARG A 23 -12.74 -3.82 7.30
C ARG A 23 -13.38 -2.75 6.42
N LEU A 24 -12.77 -2.43 5.28
CA LEU A 24 -13.10 -1.27 4.45
C LEU A 24 -13.49 -1.64 3.02
N GLY A 25 -13.17 -2.84 2.55
CA GLY A 25 -13.65 -3.39 1.28
C GLY A 25 -12.98 -2.84 0.02
N PHE A 26 -11.89 -2.08 0.12
CA PHE A 26 -11.15 -1.68 -1.08
C PHE A 26 -10.40 -2.86 -1.68
N ASP A 27 -10.46 -2.95 -3.01
CA ASP A 27 -9.87 -4.03 -3.81
C ASP A 27 -8.33 -3.95 -3.91
N LEU A 28 -7.72 -2.84 -3.49
CA LEU A 28 -6.27 -2.68 -3.48
C LEU A 28 -5.78 -2.02 -2.20
N TRP A 29 -4.89 -2.72 -1.49
CA TRP A 29 -4.09 -2.18 -0.41
C TRP A 29 -2.62 -2.43 -0.66
N MET A 30 -1.78 -1.44 -0.38
CA MET A 30 -0.35 -1.54 -0.61
C MET A 30 0.44 -0.96 0.56
N ILE A 31 1.56 -1.60 0.88
CA ILE A 31 2.66 -0.97 1.60
C ILE A 31 3.68 -0.59 0.54
N THR A 32 4.06 0.68 0.53
CA THR A 32 4.98 1.21 -0.47
C THR A 32 6.14 1.94 0.19
N ARG A 33 7.29 1.96 -0.50
CA ARG A 33 8.44 2.79 -0.16
C ARG A 33 8.67 3.78 -1.28
N THR A 34 8.85 5.04 -0.93
CA THR A 34 9.29 6.07 -1.87
C THR A 34 10.81 6.20 -1.81
N GLU A 35 11.45 6.26 -2.98
CA GLU A 35 12.89 6.48 -3.13
C GLU A 35 13.13 7.39 -4.34
N GLY A 36 13.32 8.69 -4.09
CA GLY A 36 13.31 9.69 -5.16
C GLY A 36 11.94 9.74 -5.86
N ASP A 37 11.93 9.51 -7.17
CA ASP A 37 10.71 9.44 -7.99
C ASP A 37 10.10 8.02 -8.05
N ASP A 38 10.76 7.03 -7.45
CA ASP A 38 10.29 5.65 -7.47
C ASP A 38 9.31 5.39 -6.33
N TRP A 39 8.15 4.84 -6.69
CA TRP A 39 7.13 4.37 -5.75
C TRP A 39 7.07 2.85 -5.81
N ILE A 40 7.81 2.21 -4.89
CA ILE A 40 8.06 0.77 -4.89
C ILE A 40 7.01 0.07 -4.04
N VAL A 41 6.30 -0.90 -4.60
CA VAL A 41 5.38 -1.77 -3.84
C VAL A 41 6.17 -2.79 -3.05
N LEU A 42 6.16 -2.68 -1.73
CA LEU A 42 6.78 -3.68 -0.86
C LEU A 42 5.85 -4.88 -0.65
N GLN A 43 4.55 -4.62 -0.46
CA GLN A 43 3.53 -5.64 -0.25
C GLN A 43 2.20 -5.16 -0.83
N SER A 44 1.40 -6.08 -1.38
CA SER A 44 0.06 -5.79 -1.89
C SER A 44 -0.95 -6.85 -1.44
N GLU A 45 -2.17 -6.40 -1.15
CA GLU A 45 -3.38 -7.21 -1.08
C GLU A 45 -4.29 -6.68 -2.19
N ASP A 46 -4.36 -7.41 -3.29
CA ASP A 46 -5.00 -6.98 -4.53
C ASP A 46 -6.06 -8.01 -4.98
N HIS A 47 -7.23 -7.51 -5.35
CA HIS A 47 -8.40 -8.28 -5.74
C HIS A 47 -8.94 -7.87 -7.12
N GLY A 48 -8.17 -7.15 -7.94
CA GLY A 48 -8.61 -6.84 -9.30
C GLY A 48 -7.68 -6.02 -10.20
N TYR A 49 -6.58 -5.46 -9.68
CA TYR A 49 -5.74 -4.53 -10.44
C TYR A 49 -4.45 -5.15 -10.99
N GLY A 50 -4.08 -6.35 -10.56
CA GLY A 50 -2.87 -7.07 -10.96
C GLY A 50 -1.58 -6.52 -10.33
N VAL A 51 -1.68 -5.77 -9.22
CA VAL A 51 -0.53 -5.10 -8.60
C VAL A 51 0.26 -6.06 -7.72
N LYS A 52 1.57 -6.15 -7.95
CA LYS A 52 2.44 -7.11 -7.26
C LYS A 52 3.55 -6.41 -6.47
N ALA A 53 3.98 -7.07 -5.40
CA ALA A 53 5.22 -6.69 -4.70
C ALA A 53 6.39 -6.64 -5.69
N GLY A 54 7.26 -5.64 -5.53
CA GLY A 54 8.37 -5.33 -6.43
C GLY A 54 8.01 -4.43 -7.63
N GLN A 55 6.72 -4.17 -7.88
CA GLN A 55 6.31 -3.23 -8.91
C GLN A 55 6.70 -1.81 -8.53
N VAL A 56 7.22 -1.05 -9.49
CA VAL A 56 7.61 0.36 -9.30
C VAL A 56 6.70 1.23 -10.15
N PHE A 57 6.07 2.20 -9.51
CA PHE A 57 5.31 3.26 -10.17
C PHE A 57 6.11 4.55 -10.10
N ARG A 58 5.84 5.49 -11.01
CA ARG A 58 6.37 6.84 -10.87
C ARG A 58 5.55 7.57 -9.82
N TRP A 59 6.21 8.08 -8.78
CA TRP A 59 5.56 8.77 -7.68
C TRP A 59 4.71 9.94 -8.18
N ALA A 60 5.23 10.72 -9.12
CA ALA A 60 4.57 11.89 -9.71
C ALA A 60 3.23 11.59 -10.41
N ASP A 61 3.01 10.34 -10.83
CA ASP A 61 1.79 9.92 -11.52
C ASP A 61 0.76 9.31 -10.54
N SER A 62 1.08 9.24 -9.25
CA SER A 62 0.19 8.70 -8.22
C SER A 62 -0.76 9.76 -7.66
N PHE A 63 -2.03 9.39 -7.45
CA PHE A 63 -3.02 10.24 -6.77
C PHE A 63 -2.53 10.69 -5.38
N CYS A 64 -1.80 9.82 -4.66
CA CYS A 64 -1.21 10.14 -3.36
C CYS A 64 -0.20 11.29 -3.43
N SER A 65 0.59 11.39 -4.50
CA SER A 65 1.53 12.50 -4.67
C SER A 65 0.81 13.84 -4.86
N HIS A 66 -0.32 13.86 -5.56
CA HIS A 66 -1.18 15.04 -5.68
C HIS A 66 -1.82 15.39 -4.33
N MET A 67 -2.28 14.41 -3.55
CA MET A 67 -2.82 14.66 -2.21
C MET A 67 -1.78 15.26 -1.25
N VAL A 68 -0.54 14.75 -1.25
CA VAL A 68 0.56 15.30 -0.43
C VAL A 68 0.96 16.70 -0.88
N LYS A 69 0.87 17.00 -2.18
CA LYS A 69 1.14 18.33 -2.74
C LYS A 69 -0.01 19.33 -2.55
N GLY A 70 -1.19 18.88 -2.12
CA GLY A 70 -2.38 19.72 -1.99
C GLY A 70 -3.19 19.90 -3.27
N ASP A 71 -2.90 19.11 -4.31
CA ASP A 71 -3.52 19.18 -5.64
C ASP A 71 -4.67 18.16 -5.83
N ALA A 72 -5.17 17.59 -4.74
CA ALA A 72 -6.29 16.64 -4.82
C ALA A 72 -7.59 17.36 -5.26
N PRO A 73 -8.42 16.75 -6.13
CA PRO A 73 -9.71 17.32 -6.49
C PRO A 73 -10.57 17.54 -5.24
N THR A 74 -11.12 18.75 -5.10
CA THR A 74 -12.09 19.14 -4.06
C THR A 74 -13.45 18.52 -4.30
#